data_AF-A0A6J1MT91-F1
#
_entry.id   AF-A0A6J1MT91-F1
#
_cell.length_a   1.000
_cell.length_b   1.000
_cell.length_c   1.000
_cell.angle_alpha   90.00
_cell.angle_beta   90.00
_cell.angle_gamma   90.00
#
_symmetry.space_group_name_H-M   'P 1'
#
loop_
_entity.id
_entity.type
_entity.pdbx_description
1 polymer ?
#
loop_
_entity_poly.entity_id
_entity_poly.type
_entity_poly.pdbx_seq_one_letter_code
_entity_poly.pdbx_strand_id
1 'polypeptide(L)'
;MTAENEREIYHKLEAMKEIRNKTITLERLKRSILNEVRSGDQEGRCLAQYKREMELLQQEKMSHVEELRQIHADINAMETVIKQTEESMSRKLSNASRLHEDYRPLKTEVDLLRRQCLGLERLPDLHEEEGSPITPEQQPPPMKSCLSCHQQIHRNAPICPLCKAKSRSRNPKKPKKK
;
A
#
# COMPACT_ATOMS: atom_id res chain seq x y z
N MET A 1 88.57 -54.01 27.34
CA MET A 1 87.73 -52.93 26.79
C MET A 1 88.49 -51.63 27.02
N THR A 2 88.76 -50.82 25.98
CA THR A 2 89.50 -49.57 26.11
C THR A 2 88.58 -48.45 26.59
N ALA A 3 89.10 -47.46 27.33
CA ALA A 3 88.33 -46.31 27.83
C ALA A 3 87.64 -45.49 26.71
N GLU A 4 88.14 -45.57 25.48
CA GLU A 4 87.51 -44.96 24.29
C GLU A 4 86.21 -45.67 23.89
N ASN A 5 86.17 -47.01 23.94
CA ASN A 5 84.95 -47.78 23.65
C ASN A 5 83.84 -47.46 24.66
N GLU A 6 84.20 -47.27 25.94
CA GLU A 6 83.22 -46.90 26.98
C GLU A 6 82.66 -45.49 26.77
N ARG A 7 83.51 -44.53 26.37
CA ARG A 7 83.04 -43.18 26.00
C ARG A 7 82.11 -43.25 24.80
N GLU A 8 82.45 -44.01 23.77
CA GLU A 8 81.61 -44.14 22.57
C GLU A 8 80.24 -44.76 22.90
N ILE A 9 80.20 -45.79 23.76
CA ILE A 9 78.94 -46.39 24.25
C ILE A 9 78.11 -45.35 25.01
N TYR A 10 78.72 -44.54 25.87
CA TYR A 10 78.02 -43.48 26.61
C TYR A 10 77.42 -42.41 25.68
N HIS A 11 78.15 -41.98 24.64
CA HIS A 11 77.64 -41.03 23.65
C HIS A 11 76.45 -41.60 22.88
N LYS A 12 76.50 -42.89 22.50
CA LYS A 12 75.37 -43.58 21.85
C LYS A 12 74.14 -43.65 22.76
N LEU A 13 74.31 -43.90 24.05
CA LEU A 13 73.22 -43.92 25.03
C LEU A 13 72.56 -42.54 25.19
N GLU A 14 73.34 -41.47 25.30
CA GLU A 14 72.78 -40.12 25.42
C GLU A 14 72.07 -39.70 24.12
N ALA A 15 72.62 -40.06 22.95
CA ALA A 15 71.95 -39.86 21.67
C ALA A 15 70.62 -40.60 21.58
N MET A 16 70.55 -41.86 22.05
CA MET A 16 69.29 -42.62 22.07
C MET A 16 68.24 -41.99 23.00
N LYS A 17 68.65 -41.47 24.15
CA LYS A 17 67.77 -40.76 25.09
C LYS A 17 67.24 -39.46 24.46
N GLU A 18 68.11 -38.70 23.79
CA GLU A 18 67.71 -37.49 23.08
C GLU A 18 66.75 -37.79 21.92
N ILE A 19 67.04 -38.82 21.12
CA ILE A 19 66.16 -39.30 20.03
C ILE A 19 64.79 -39.65 20.60
N ARG A 20 64.71 -40.45 21.68
CA ARG A 20 63.44 -40.83 22.30
C ARG A 20 62.61 -39.61 22.71
N ASN A 21 63.22 -38.62 23.37
CA ASN A 21 62.54 -37.41 23.80
C ASN A 21 62.03 -36.58 22.60
N LYS A 22 62.85 -36.44 21.56
CA LYS A 22 62.47 -35.77 20.31
C LYS A 22 61.34 -36.51 19.60
N THR A 23 61.38 -37.84 19.52
CA THR A 23 60.31 -38.66 18.93
C THR A 23 58.98 -38.49 19.65
N ILE A 24 58.97 -38.46 20.99
CA ILE A 24 57.73 -38.21 21.76
C ILE A 24 57.16 -36.83 21.43
N THR A 25 58.02 -35.81 21.36
CA THR A 25 57.61 -34.44 21.02
C THR A 25 57.09 -34.36 19.59
N LEU A 26 57.75 -35.02 18.65
CA LEU A 26 57.37 -35.11 17.26
C LEU A 26 55.98 -35.76 17.10
N GLU A 27 55.73 -36.88 17.77
CA GLU A 27 54.42 -37.55 17.72
C GLU A 27 53.30 -36.74 18.40
N ARG A 28 53.62 -35.89 19.38
CA ARG A 28 52.67 -34.94 19.93
C ARG A 28 52.34 -33.84 18.91
N LEU A 29 53.36 -33.23 18.30
CA LEU A 29 53.18 -32.18 17.29
C LEU A 29 52.41 -32.70 16.07
N LYS A 30 52.76 -33.89 15.58
CA LYS A 30 52.07 -34.57 14.49
C LYS A 30 50.57 -34.74 14.77
N ARG A 31 50.21 -35.20 15.97
CA ARG A 31 48.80 -35.32 16.38
C ARG A 31 48.08 -33.99 16.43
N SER A 32 48.72 -32.94 16.97
CA SER A 32 48.15 -31.59 16.97
C SER A 32 47.90 -31.09 15.54
N ILE A 33 48.87 -31.21 14.64
CA ILE A 33 48.72 -30.80 13.22
C ILE A 33 47.54 -31.52 12.56
N LEU A 34 47.43 -32.84 12.74
CA LEU A 34 46.34 -33.62 12.15
C LEU A 34 44.96 -33.23 12.72
N ASN A 35 44.89 -32.78 13.97
CA ASN A 35 43.65 -32.29 14.56
C ASN A 35 43.28 -30.90 14.01
N GLU A 36 44.24 -29.99 13.92
CA GLU A 36 44.01 -28.65 13.35
C GLU A 36 43.56 -28.71 11.89
N VAL A 37 44.18 -29.56 11.07
CA VAL A 37 43.77 -29.75 9.67
C VAL A 37 42.32 -30.26 9.60
N ARG A 38 41.96 -31.24 10.43
CA ARG A 38 40.57 -31.76 10.48
C ARG A 38 39.57 -30.73 11.00
N SER A 39 39.95 -29.90 11.98
CA SER A 39 39.10 -28.80 12.46
C SER A 39 38.86 -27.79 11.34
N GLY A 40 39.92 -27.39 10.64
CA GLY A 40 39.83 -26.48 9.50
C GLY A 40 38.94 -27.02 8.37
N ASP A 41 39.03 -28.31 8.05
CA ASP A 41 38.15 -28.94 7.06
C ASP A 41 36.68 -28.90 7.48
N GLN A 42 36.39 -29.12 8.76
CA GLN A 42 35.02 -29.05 9.30
C GLN A 42 34.50 -27.61 9.28
N GLU A 43 35.31 -26.64 9.71
CA GLU A 43 34.99 -25.22 9.65
C GLU A 43 34.72 -24.76 8.21
N GLY A 44 35.51 -25.25 7.24
CA GLY A 44 35.30 -24.98 5.82
C GLY A 44 33.93 -25.45 5.32
N ARG A 45 33.47 -26.64 5.77
CA ARG A 45 32.12 -27.13 5.46
C ARG A 45 31.03 -26.26 6.07
N CYS A 46 31.18 -25.88 7.35
CA CYS A 46 30.24 -25.00 8.03
C CYS A 46 30.16 -23.63 7.32
N LEU A 47 31.30 -23.06 6.95
CA LEU A 47 31.36 -21.79 6.22
C LEU A 47 30.64 -21.86 4.86
N ALA A 48 30.81 -22.96 4.12
CA ALA A 48 30.11 -23.17 2.86
C ALA A 48 28.58 -23.24 3.06
N GLN A 49 28.12 -23.90 4.14
CA GLN A 49 26.71 -23.95 4.49
C GLN A 49 26.15 -22.56 4.83
N TYR A 50 26.87 -21.77 5.64
CA TYR A 50 26.41 -20.41 5.99
C TYR A 50 26.35 -19.47 4.77
N LYS A 51 27.30 -19.58 3.83
CA LYS A 51 27.25 -18.83 2.58
C LYS A 51 26.02 -19.17 1.75
N ARG A 52 25.71 -20.48 1.63
CA ARG A 52 24.53 -20.95 0.92
C ARG A 52 23.23 -20.47 1.56
N GLU A 53 23.14 -20.56 2.88
CA GLU A 53 21.98 -20.05 3.63
C GLU A 53 21.78 -18.56 3.39
N MET A 54 22.87 -17.79 3.36
CA MET A 54 22.82 -16.36 3.07
C MET A 54 22.32 -16.04 1.66
N GLU A 55 22.71 -16.83 0.66
CA GLU A 55 22.18 -16.70 -0.71
C GLU A 55 20.67 -16.97 -0.76
N LEU A 56 20.19 -18.01 -0.06
CA LEU A 56 18.77 -18.33 0.02
C LEU A 56 17.97 -17.20 0.70
N LEU A 57 18.46 -16.68 1.83
CA LEU A 57 17.82 -15.55 2.51
C LEU A 57 17.77 -14.28 1.63
N GLN A 58 18.81 -14.04 0.83
CA GLN A 58 18.81 -12.93 -0.12
C GLN A 58 17.79 -13.15 -1.23
N GLN A 59 17.62 -14.37 -1.72
CA GLN A 59 16.60 -14.72 -2.71
C GLN A 59 15.18 -14.54 -2.14
N GLU A 60 14.91 -15.03 -0.94
CA GLU A 60 13.62 -14.85 -0.27
C GLU A 60 13.29 -13.37 -0.08
N LYS A 61 14.26 -12.57 0.38
CA LYS A 61 14.11 -11.12 0.48
C LYS A 61 13.73 -10.49 -0.87
N MET A 62 14.35 -10.92 -1.97
CA MET A 62 14.00 -10.40 -3.30
C MET A 62 12.59 -10.81 -3.72
N SER A 63 12.17 -12.04 -3.44
CA SER A 63 10.78 -12.50 -3.65
C SER A 63 9.77 -11.62 -2.93
N HIS A 64 10.02 -11.31 -1.65
CA HIS A 64 9.13 -10.42 -0.88
C HIS A 64 9.09 -8.99 -1.42
N VAL A 65 10.19 -8.48 -1.97
CA VAL A 65 10.21 -7.16 -2.63
C VAL A 65 9.31 -7.16 -3.87
N GLU A 66 9.27 -8.25 -4.63
CA GLU A 66 8.40 -8.40 -5.79
C GLU A 66 6.93 -8.53 -5.39
N GLU A 67 6.62 -9.28 -4.34
CA GLU A 67 5.27 -9.35 -3.76
C GLU A 67 4.77 -7.96 -3.32
N LEU A 68 5.61 -7.19 -2.62
CA LEU A 68 5.28 -5.82 -2.23
C LEU A 68 5.05 -4.93 -3.45
N ARG A 69 5.83 -5.07 -4.52
CA ARG A 69 5.61 -4.32 -5.76
C ARG A 69 4.27 -4.66 -6.41
N GLN A 70 3.88 -5.93 -6.41
CA GLN A 70 2.60 -6.36 -6.94
C GLN A 70 1.43 -5.77 -6.13
N ILE A 71 1.51 -5.82 -4.80
CA ILE A 71 0.50 -5.21 -3.91
C ILE A 71 0.37 -3.70 -4.20
N HIS A 72 1.48 -2.98 -4.37
CA HIS A 72 1.42 -1.56 -4.74
C HIS A 72 0.75 -1.33 -6.10
N ALA A 73 1.02 -2.18 -7.10
CA ALA A 73 0.38 -2.09 -8.41
C ALA A 73 -1.13 -2.33 -8.30
N ASP A 74 -1.56 -3.33 -7.53
CA ASP A 74 -2.96 -3.66 -7.31
C ASP A 74 -3.70 -2.53 -6.57
N ILE A 75 -3.08 -1.92 -5.57
CA ILE A 75 -3.63 -0.74 -4.88
C ILE A 75 -3.88 0.40 -5.88
N ASN A 76 -2.89 0.73 -6.70
CA ASN A 76 -3.02 1.82 -7.68
C ASN A 76 -4.11 1.53 -8.72
N ALA A 77 -4.25 0.26 -9.14
CA ALA A 77 -5.33 -0.16 -10.04
C ALA A 77 -6.70 0.04 -9.39
N MET A 78 -6.85 -0.37 -8.12
CA MET A 78 -8.09 -0.19 -7.36
C MET A 78 -8.44 1.29 -7.15
N GLU A 79 -7.46 2.13 -6.80
CA GLU A 79 -7.66 3.59 -6.68
C GLU A 79 -8.16 4.20 -7.99
N THR A 80 -7.63 3.75 -9.11
CA THR A 80 -8.06 4.19 -10.44
C THR A 80 -9.52 3.81 -10.71
N VAL A 81 -9.91 2.57 -10.39
CA VAL A 81 -11.30 2.10 -10.56
C VAL A 81 -12.26 2.89 -9.69
N ILE A 82 -11.91 3.15 -8.42
CA ILE A 82 -12.72 3.95 -7.50
C ILE A 82 -12.94 5.34 -8.09
N LYS A 83 -11.85 6.03 -8.47
CA LYS A 83 -11.92 7.38 -9.04
C LYS A 83 -12.79 7.43 -10.30
N GLN A 84 -12.61 6.49 -11.22
CA GLN A 84 -13.43 6.41 -12.44
C GLN A 84 -14.92 6.18 -12.12
N THR A 85 -15.21 5.36 -11.12
CA THR A 85 -16.59 5.07 -10.70
C THR A 85 -17.24 6.29 -10.05
N GLU A 86 -16.53 7.01 -9.18
CA GLU A 86 -16.98 8.26 -8.58
C GLU A 86 -17.24 9.34 -9.64
N GLU A 87 -16.35 9.50 -10.61
CA GLU A 87 -16.54 10.42 -11.73
C GLU A 87 -17.76 10.05 -12.58
N SER A 88 -17.96 8.75 -12.88
CA SER A 88 -19.13 8.25 -13.60
C SER A 88 -20.43 8.53 -12.84
N MET A 89 -20.44 8.29 -11.53
CA MET A 89 -21.58 8.57 -10.66
C MET A 89 -21.88 10.06 -10.60
N SER A 90 -20.85 10.91 -10.47
CA SER A 90 -21.00 12.37 -10.47
C SER A 90 -21.61 12.88 -11.78
N ARG A 91 -21.18 12.33 -12.93
CA ARG A 91 -21.79 12.64 -14.24
C ARG A 91 -23.25 12.21 -14.32
N LYS A 92 -23.59 11.01 -13.85
CA LYS A 92 -24.98 10.52 -13.79
C LYS A 92 -25.86 11.42 -12.92
N LEU A 93 -25.38 11.79 -11.73
CA LEU A 93 -26.10 12.68 -10.82
C LEU A 93 -26.29 14.07 -11.46
N SER A 94 -25.25 14.64 -12.07
CA SER A 94 -25.37 15.93 -12.77
C SER A 94 -26.36 15.88 -13.94
N ASN A 95 -26.40 14.77 -14.68
CA ASN A 95 -27.37 14.60 -15.77
C ASN A 95 -28.80 14.46 -15.23
N ALA A 96 -28.99 13.68 -14.17
CA ALA A 96 -30.28 13.55 -13.50
C ALA A 96 -30.79 14.89 -12.97
N SER A 97 -29.92 15.71 -12.38
CA SER A 97 -30.26 17.08 -11.94
C SER A 97 -30.73 17.96 -13.09
N ARG A 98 -30.04 17.91 -14.23
CA ARG A 98 -30.44 18.69 -15.41
C ARG A 98 -31.80 18.24 -15.95
N LEU A 99 -32.01 16.93 -16.09
CA LEU A 99 -33.31 16.39 -16.51
C LEU A 99 -34.43 16.76 -15.53
N HIS A 100 -34.15 16.78 -14.22
CA HIS A 100 -35.12 17.18 -13.21
C HIS A 100 -35.47 18.67 -13.29
N GLU A 101 -34.51 19.54 -13.60
CA GLU A 101 -34.76 20.97 -13.87
C GLU A 101 -35.68 21.15 -15.08
N ASP A 102 -35.52 20.35 -16.14
CA ASP A 102 -36.39 20.38 -17.33
C ASP A 102 -37.78 19.76 -17.05
N TYR A 103 -37.84 18.70 -16.25
CA TYR A 103 -39.08 18.02 -15.86
C TYR A 103 -40.03 18.92 -15.07
N ARG A 104 -39.49 19.69 -14.12
CA ARG A 104 -40.28 20.50 -13.17
C ARG A 104 -41.26 21.50 -13.82
N PRO A 105 -40.84 22.37 -14.77
CA PRO A 105 -41.75 23.29 -15.43
C PRO A 105 -42.78 22.55 -16.29
N LEU A 106 -42.37 21.51 -17.02
CA LEU A 106 -43.26 20.74 -17.87
C LEU A 106 -44.35 20.04 -17.04
N LYS A 107 -43.99 19.44 -15.91
CA LYS A 107 -44.97 18.84 -14.98
C LYS A 107 -45.96 19.89 -14.47
N THR A 108 -45.48 21.08 -14.13
CA THR A 108 -46.33 22.18 -13.65
C THR A 108 -47.33 22.61 -14.73
N GLU A 109 -46.90 22.72 -15.98
CA GLU A 109 -47.76 23.04 -17.12
C GLU A 109 -48.82 21.96 -17.38
N VAL A 110 -48.40 20.68 -17.37
CA VAL A 110 -49.32 19.54 -17.50
C VAL A 110 -50.36 19.52 -16.38
N ASP A 111 -49.94 19.72 -15.13
CA ASP A 111 -50.86 19.76 -13.98
C ASP A 111 -51.84 20.93 -14.07
N LEU A 112 -51.41 22.09 -14.58
CA LEU A 112 -52.27 23.24 -14.83
C LEU A 112 -53.33 22.92 -15.90
N LEU A 113 -52.92 22.35 -17.04
CA LEU A 113 -53.84 21.96 -18.11
C LEU A 113 -54.83 20.89 -17.65
N ARG A 114 -54.38 19.88 -16.90
CA ARG A 114 -55.26 18.84 -16.33
C ARG A 114 -56.35 19.43 -15.44
N ARG A 115 -56.00 20.38 -14.57
CA ARG A 115 -56.95 21.01 -13.66
C ARG A 115 -57.89 21.97 -14.37
N GLN A 116 -57.35 22.86 -15.21
CA GLN A 116 -58.13 23.96 -15.81
C GLN A 116 -59.02 23.49 -16.97
N CYS A 117 -58.53 22.59 -17.82
CA CYS A 117 -59.27 22.15 -19.00
C CYS A 117 -60.14 20.92 -18.74
N LEU A 118 -59.73 20.02 -17.83
CA LEU A 118 -60.36 18.71 -17.64
C LEU A 118 -60.91 18.48 -16.23
N GLY A 119 -60.65 19.38 -15.26
CA GLY A 119 -61.06 19.21 -13.86
C GLY A 119 -60.40 18.03 -13.15
N LEU A 120 -59.31 17.49 -13.70
CA LEU A 120 -58.60 16.33 -13.15
C LEU A 120 -57.58 16.75 -12.09
N GLU A 121 -57.29 15.84 -11.15
CA GLU A 121 -56.22 16.03 -10.16
C GLU A 121 -54.82 16.04 -10.80
N ARG A 122 -53.87 16.61 -10.04
CA ARG A 122 -52.45 16.65 -10.42
C ARG A 122 -51.89 15.24 -10.56
N LEU A 123 -50.86 15.08 -11.38
CA LEU A 123 -50.09 13.84 -11.40
C LEU A 123 -49.24 13.70 -10.12
N PRO A 124 -48.94 12.48 -9.66
CA PRO A 124 -47.97 12.24 -8.59
C PRO A 124 -46.59 12.84 -8.92
N ASP A 125 -45.85 13.20 -7.88
CA ASP A 125 -44.44 13.59 -8.00
C ASP A 125 -43.55 12.35 -8.20
N LEU A 126 -42.35 12.51 -8.79
CA LEU A 126 -41.46 11.38 -9.12
C LEU A 126 -41.06 10.49 -7.93
N HIS A 127 -41.11 11.02 -6.71
CA HIS A 127 -40.82 10.27 -5.47
C HIS A 127 -42.08 9.59 -4.89
N GLU A 128 -43.27 9.96 -5.38
CA GLU A 128 -44.56 9.37 -5.03
C GLU A 128 -44.93 8.20 -5.97
N GLU A 129 -44.15 8.00 -7.06
CA GLU A 129 -44.36 6.94 -8.04
C GLU A 129 -43.93 5.57 -7.48
N GLU A 130 -44.81 4.57 -7.57
CA GLU A 130 -44.65 3.27 -6.92
C GLU A 130 -43.44 2.51 -7.51
N GLY A 131 -42.48 2.15 -6.65
CA GLY A 131 -41.20 1.55 -7.06
C GLY A 131 -40.12 2.55 -7.48
N SER A 132 -40.35 3.86 -7.30
CA SER A 132 -39.34 4.88 -7.57
C SER A 132 -38.16 4.75 -6.61
N PRO A 133 -36.91 4.62 -7.12
CA PRO A 133 -35.72 4.62 -6.28
C PRO A 133 -35.35 6.03 -5.77
N ILE A 134 -36.11 7.07 -6.12
CA ILE A 134 -35.83 8.48 -5.83
C ILE A 134 -36.45 8.85 -4.48
N THR A 135 -35.64 9.02 -3.44
CA THR A 135 -36.12 9.54 -2.15
C THR A 135 -36.16 11.08 -2.14
N PRO A 136 -36.97 11.73 -1.29
CA PRO A 136 -37.00 13.19 -1.18
C PRO A 136 -35.63 13.83 -0.87
N GLU A 137 -34.75 13.10 -0.18
CA GLU A 137 -33.37 13.54 0.15
C GLU A 137 -32.39 13.35 -1.01
N GLN A 138 -32.69 12.49 -1.99
CA GLN A 138 -31.88 12.30 -3.20
C GLN A 138 -32.22 13.32 -4.30
N GLN A 139 -33.20 14.21 -4.07
CA GLN A 139 -33.36 15.37 -4.92
C GLN A 139 -32.08 16.20 -4.86
N PRO A 140 -31.45 16.48 -6.01
CA PRO A 140 -30.20 17.20 -6.04
C PRO A 140 -30.40 18.56 -5.34
N PRO A 141 -29.51 18.91 -4.40
CA PRO A 141 -29.68 20.14 -3.64
C PRO A 141 -29.74 21.33 -4.60
N PRO A 142 -30.57 22.34 -4.31
CA PRO A 142 -30.73 23.47 -5.21
C PRO A 142 -29.36 24.09 -5.49
N MET A 143 -29.09 24.36 -6.77
CA MET A 143 -27.81 24.88 -7.25
C MET A 143 -27.94 26.38 -7.57
N LYS A 144 -26.79 27.07 -7.67
CA LYS A 144 -26.68 28.46 -8.16
C LYS A 144 -25.47 28.58 -9.08
N SER A 145 -25.51 29.50 -10.04
CA SER A 145 -24.33 29.81 -10.85
C SER A 145 -23.35 30.72 -10.09
N CYS A 146 -22.06 30.41 -10.15
CA CYS A 146 -21.01 31.27 -9.60
C CYS A 146 -20.95 32.59 -10.37
N LEU A 147 -20.89 33.74 -9.69
CA LEU A 147 -20.82 35.05 -10.36
C LEU A 147 -19.46 35.35 -11.02
N SER A 148 -18.42 34.56 -10.73
CA SER A 148 -17.08 34.77 -11.30
C SER A 148 -16.79 33.79 -12.45
N CYS A 149 -17.03 32.49 -12.25
CA CYS A 149 -16.73 31.47 -13.26
C CYS A 149 -17.98 30.89 -13.94
N HIS A 150 -19.19 31.32 -13.56
CA HIS A 150 -20.47 30.87 -14.11
C HIS A 150 -20.79 29.37 -13.94
N GLN A 151 -19.89 28.58 -13.37
CA GLN A 151 -20.14 27.17 -13.08
C GLN A 151 -21.22 27.00 -12.00
N GLN A 152 -22.02 25.95 -12.14
CA GLN A 152 -23.00 25.59 -11.12
C GLN A 152 -22.32 25.08 -9.83
N ILE A 153 -22.74 25.65 -8.71
CA ILE A 153 -22.26 25.31 -7.36
C ILE A 153 -23.47 25.15 -6.44
N HIS A 154 -23.31 24.44 -5.31
CA HIS A 154 -24.35 24.31 -4.30
C HIS A 154 -24.91 25.68 -3.87
N ARG A 155 -26.24 25.84 -3.74
CA ARG A 155 -26.88 27.15 -3.48
C ARG A 155 -26.41 27.82 -2.19
N ASN A 156 -26.05 27.03 -1.18
CA ASN A 156 -25.50 27.54 0.09
C ASN A 156 -23.96 27.51 0.16
N ALA A 157 -23.26 27.20 -0.94
CA ALA A 157 -21.79 27.24 -0.94
C ALA A 157 -21.29 28.67 -0.61
N PRO A 158 -20.46 28.84 0.44
CA PRO A 158 -19.92 30.15 0.82
C PRO A 158 -18.78 30.60 -0.12
N ILE A 159 -18.10 29.65 -0.75
CA ILE A 159 -16.98 29.84 -1.68
C ILE A 159 -17.16 28.88 -2.86
N CYS A 160 -16.86 29.32 -4.09
CA CYS A 160 -16.83 28.43 -5.25
C CYS A 160 -15.70 27.41 -5.11
N PRO A 161 -15.97 26.09 -5.15
CA PRO A 161 -14.91 25.08 -4.97
C PRO A 161 -13.88 25.10 -6.11
N LEU A 162 -14.27 25.62 -7.29
CA LEU A 162 -13.47 25.63 -8.51
C LEU A 162 -12.59 26.89 -8.62
N CYS A 163 -13.16 28.09 -8.48
CA CYS A 163 -12.42 29.35 -8.64
C CYS A 163 -12.13 30.09 -7.32
N LYS A 164 -12.59 29.55 -6.18
CA LYS A 164 -12.41 30.12 -4.83
C LYS A 164 -13.03 31.51 -4.61
N ALA A 165 -13.86 32.00 -5.54
CA ALA A 165 -14.60 33.24 -5.36
C ALA A 165 -15.65 33.13 -4.24
N LYS A 166 -15.74 34.15 -3.37
CA LYS A 166 -16.77 34.22 -2.32
C LYS A 166 -18.16 34.38 -2.93
N SER A 167 -19.11 33.58 -2.46
CA SER A 167 -20.50 33.70 -2.88
C SER A 167 -21.27 34.63 -1.95
N ARG A 168 -21.93 35.64 -2.52
CA ARG A 168 -22.80 36.55 -1.76
C ARG A 168 -24.23 36.01 -1.75
N SER A 169 -24.82 35.79 -0.58
CA SER A 169 -26.25 35.48 -0.44
C SER A 169 -27.07 36.69 -0.89
N ARG A 170 -28.09 36.48 -1.73
CA ARG A 170 -29.05 37.54 -2.10
C ARG A 170 -29.97 37.96 -0.94
N ASN A 171 -30.07 37.14 0.12
CA ASN A 171 -30.86 37.44 1.32
C ASN A 171 -29.96 37.37 2.57
N PRO A 172 -29.43 38.50 3.07
CA PRO A 172 -28.74 38.53 4.36
C PRO A 172 -29.72 38.23 5.49
N LYS A 173 -29.40 37.30 6.40
CA LYS A 173 -30.15 37.13 7.64
C LYS A 173 -30.02 38.43 8.44
N LYS A 174 -31.15 39.09 8.77
CA LYS A 174 -31.16 40.31 9.59
C LYS A 174 -30.45 40.03 10.92
N PRO A 175 -29.58 40.93 11.40
CA PRO A 175 -28.93 40.75 12.70
C PRO A 175 -29.99 40.71 13.80
N LYS A 176 -29.90 39.71 14.71
CA LYS A 176 -30.71 39.68 15.93
C LYS A 176 -30.33 40.90 16.78
N LYS A 177 -31.28 41.79 17.05
CA LYS A 177 -31.10 42.87 18.03
C LYS A 177 -30.90 42.23 19.41
N LYS A 178 -29.84 42.62 20.11
CA LYS A 178 -29.62 42.32 21.53
C LYS A 178 -30.61 43.12 22.38
#